data_AF-A0A832UA79-F1
#
_entry.id   AF-A0A832UA79-F1
#
_cell.length_a   1.000
_cell.length_b   1.000
_cell.length_c   1.000
_cell.angle_alpha   90.00
_cell.angle_beta   90.00
_cell.angle_gamma   90.00
#
_symmetry.space_group_name_H-M   'P 1'
#
loop_
_entity.id
_entity.type
_entity.pdbx_description
1 polymer ?
#
loop_
_entity_poly.entity_id
_entity_poly.type
_entity_poly.pdbx_seq_one_letter_code
_entity_poly.pdbx_strand_id
1 'polypeptide(L)'
;MCLSRPERNNFPARNRVLSGLSLGTVVEAAAVKSGALITADFALEQGREVFEVPGNVTAPKSKGTNDLIKASAKLVDSPESVIEELLPALR
;
A
#
# COMPACT_ATOMS: atom_id res chain seq x y z
N MET A 1 -1.03 -20.21 -13.47
CA MET A 1 -1.20 -20.66 -12.06
C MET A 1 0.12 -21.28 -11.63
N CYS A 2 0.80 -20.72 -10.63
CA CYS A 2 2.12 -21.23 -10.21
C CYS A 2 1.94 -22.51 -9.38
N LEU A 3 2.56 -23.62 -9.79
CA LEU A 3 2.38 -24.97 -9.21
C LEU A 3 3.27 -25.25 -7.99
N SER A 4 4.04 -24.26 -7.51
CA SER A 4 4.90 -24.40 -6.33
C SER A 4 4.15 -24.04 -5.04
N ARG A 5 4.51 -24.70 -3.92
CA ARG A 5 3.96 -24.38 -2.60
C ARG A 5 4.29 -22.92 -2.20
N PRO A 6 3.41 -22.23 -1.45
CA PRO A 6 3.64 -20.86 -1.03
C PRO A 6 4.75 -20.79 0.03
N GLU A 7 5.96 -20.48 -0.41
CA GLU A 7 7.11 -20.25 0.47
C GLU A 7 7.12 -18.81 1.01
N ARG A 8 7.38 -18.64 2.31
CA ARG A 8 7.37 -17.33 2.99
C ARG A 8 8.25 -16.29 2.29
N ASN A 9 9.40 -16.72 1.75
CA ASN A 9 10.36 -15.83 1.11
C ASN A 9 9.89 -15.31 -0.27
N ASN A 10 8.87 -15.92 -0.86
CA ASN A 10 8.34 -15.50 -2.16
C ASN A 10 7.32 -14.36 -2.04
N PHE A 11 6.76 -14.12 -0.85
CA PHE A 11 5.72 -13.09 -0.67
C PHE A 11 6.26 -11.67 -0.90
N PRO A 12 7.42 -11.25 -0.36
CA PRO A 12 7.95 -9.92 -0.66
C PRO A 12 8.27 -9.72 -2.15
N ALA A 13 8.87 -10.72 -2.80
CA ALA A 13 9.18 -10.66 -4.23
C ALA A 13 7.91 -10.46 -5.08
N ARG A 14 6.82 -11.19 -4.76
CA ARG A 14 5.53 -11.01 -5.42
C ARG A 14 4.94 -9.62 -5.16
N ASN A 15 5.02 -9.12 -3.92
CA ASN A 15 4.48 -7.81 -3.57
C ASN A 15 5.19 -6.68 -4.32
N ARG A 16 6.50 -6.81 -4.57
CA ARG A 16 7.27 -5.87 -5.41
C ARG A 16 6.78 -5.81 -6.85
N VAL A 17 6.38 -6.96 -7.42
CA VAL A 17 5.79 -7.00 -8.77
C VAL A 17 4.41 -6.36 -8.78
N LEU A 18 3.58 -6.64 -7.76
CA LEU A 18 2.23 -6.06 -7.67
C LEU A 18 2.23 -4.53 -7.57
N SER A 19 3.03 -3.99 -6.64
CA SER A 19 3.21 -2.54 -6.51
C SER A 19 3.72 -1.93 -7.81
N GLY A 20 4.70 -2.57 -8.45
CA GLY A 20 5.31 -2.06 -9.69
C GLY A 20 4.38 -2.02 -10.89
N LEU A 21 3.42 -2.95 -10.98
CA LEU A 21 2.40 -2.99 -12.03
C LEU A 21 1.25 -2.00 -11.78
N SER A 22 1.11 -1.49 -10.55
CA SER A 22 0.06 -0.53 -10.19
C SER A 22 0.48 0.90 -10.51
N LEU A 23 -0.50 1.78 -10.74
CA LEU A 23 -0.28 3.24 -10.76
C LEU A 23 -0.16 3.80 -9.34
N GLY A 24 -0.89 3.19 -8.40
CA GLY A 24 -0.78 3.44 -6.99
C GLY A 24 -1.33 2.28 -6.16
N THR A 25 -0.98 2.25 -4.88
CA THR A 25 -1.37 1.21 -3.92
C THR A 25 -2.17 1.83 -2.78
N VAL A 26 -3.35 1.26 -2.48
CA VAL A 26 -4.20 1.66 -1.35
C VAL A 26 -3.99 0.69 -0.18
N VAL A 27 -3.75 1.21 1.03
CA VAL A 27 -3.59 0.42 2.25
C VAL A 27 -4.67 0.81 3.26
N GLU A 28 -5.45 -0.17 3.72
CA GLU A 28 -6.59 0.06 4.62
C GLU A 28 -6.25 -0.25 6.09
N ALA A 29 -5.73 -1.44 6.38
CA ALA A 29 -5.43 -1.86 7.75
C ALA A 29 -4.08 -2.59 7.83
N ALA A 30 -3.04 -1.83 8.12
CA ALA A 30 -1.69 -2.35 8.26
C ALA A 30 -1.20 -2.24 9.71
N ALA A 31 -0.98 -3.39 10.36
CA ALA A 31 -0.20 -3.43 11.59
C ALA A 31 1.27 -3.08 11.30
N VAL A 32 1.97 -2.61 12.32
CA VAL A 32 3.43 -2.34 12.26
C VAL A 32 4.16 -3.63 11.81
N LYS A 33 5.05 -3.51 10.81
CA LYS A 33 5.75 -4.62 10.12
C LYS A 33 4.86 -5.61 9.36
N SER A 34 3.66 -5.22 8.94
CA SER A 34 2.81 -6.07 8.09
C SER A 34 3.32 -6.15 6.65
N GLY A 35 2.96 -7.22 5.92
CA GLY A 35 3.28 -7.35 4.50
C GLY A 35 2.64 -6.27 3.62
N ALA A 36 1.59 -5.59 4.11
CA ALA A 36 1.00 -4.43 3.45
C ALA A 36 1.96 -3.23 3.45
N LEU A 37 2.61 -2.94 4.60
CA LEU A 37 3.63 -1.88 4.68
C LEU A 37 4.82 -2.16 3.76
N ILE A 38 5.26 -3.42 3.69
CA ILE A 38 6.33 -3.81 2.75
C ILE A 38 5.94 -3.52 1.29
N THR A 39 4.66 -3.71 0.95
CA THR A 39 4.15 -3.41 -0.39
C THR A 39 4.11 -1.90 -0.63
N ALA A 40 3.71 -1.12 0.38
CA ALA A 40 3.71 0.34 0.33
C ALA A 40 5.13 0.89 0.17
N ASP A 41 6.10 0.36 0.91
CA ASP A 41 7.52 0.73 0.79
C ASP A 41 8.02 0.45 -0.64
N PHE A 42 7.73 -0.73 -1.19
CA PHE A 42 8.09 -1.04 -2.59
C PHE A 42 7.42 -0.12 -3.61
N ALA A 43 6.16 0.25 -3.38
CA ALA A 43 5.46 1.21 -4.24
C ALA A 43 6.15 2.58 -4.23
N LEU A 44 6.49 3.10 -3.05
CA LEU A 44 7.22 4.36 -2.90
C LEU A 44 8.61 4.30 -3.56
N GLU A 45 9.37 3.22 -3.33
CA GLU A 45 10.68 3.00 -3.98
C GLU A 45 10.58 3.00 -5.52
N GLN A 46 9.47 2.54 -6.07
CA GLN A 46 9.21 2.46 -7.51
C GLN A 46 8.57 3.74 -8.08
N GLY A 47 8.39 4.78 -7.25
CA GLY A 47 7.75 6.04 -7.65
C GLY A 47 6.26 5.88 -7.95
N ARG A 48 5.59 4.94 -7.27
CA ARG A 48 4.13 4.76 -7.33
C ARG A 48 3.46 5.52 -6.20
N GLU A 49 2.25 5.98 -6.45
CA GLU A 49 1.45 6.65 -5.42
C GLU A 49 1.05 5.65 -4.33
N VAL A 50 1.06 6.11 -3.07
CA VAL A 50 0.58 5.31 -1.93
C VAL A 50 -0.50 6.09 -1.21
N PHE A 51 -1.65 5.44 -1.08
CA PHE A 51 -2.85 5.97 -0.46
C PHE A 51 -3.19 5.17 0.78
N GLU A 52 -3.75 5.83 1.77
CA GLU A 52 -4.08 5.21 3.03
C GLU A 52 -5.44 5.60 3.56
N VAL A 53 -6.19 4.59 3.97
CA VAL A 53 -7.48 4.78 4.62
C VAL A 53 -7.23 4.99 6.11
N PRO A 54 -7.67 6.13 6.69
CA PRO A 54 -7.43 6.40 8.10
C PRO A 54 -8.17 5.37 8.96
N GLY A 55 -7.45 4.84 9.95
CA GLY A 55 -8.00 3.85 10.88
C GLY A 55 -8.07 4.38 12.31
N ASN A 56 -8.83 3.68 13.16
CA ASN A 56 -8.97 4.06 14.57
C ASN A 56 -7.60 4.14 15.27
N VAL A 57 -7.29 5.30 15.84
CA VAL A 57 -5.99 5.60 16.46
C VAL A 57 -5.63 4.68 17.63
N THR A 58 -6.62 4.06 18.29
CA THR A 58 -6.39 3.11 19.38
C THR A 58 -6.30 1.66 18.92
N ALA A 59 -6.64 1.37 17.66
CA ALA A 59 -6.59 0.02 17.12
C ALA A 59 -5.15 -0.37 16.73
N PRO A 60 -4.58 -1.47 17.26
CA PRO A 60 -3.21 -1.89 16.92
C PRO A 60 -3.00 -2.16 15.42
N LYS A 61 -4.06 -2.56 14.71
CA LYS A 61 -4.05 -2.84 13.26
C LYS A 61 -4.05 -1.59 12.39
N SER A 62 -4.34 -0.42 12.95
CA SER A 62 -4.35 0.87 12.25
C SER A 62 -3.11 1.69 12.54
N LYS A 63 -2.26 1.25 13.48
CA LYS A 63 -1.05 1.98 13.86
C LYS A 63 -0.08 2.13 12.68
N GLY A 64 0.15 1.07 11.90
CA GLY A 64 1.06 1.13 10.75
C GLY A 64 0.55 2.05 9.66
N THR A 65 -0.76 1.98 9.33
CA THR A 65 -1.41 2.91 8.41
C THR A 65 -1.28 4.36 8.93
N ASN A 66 -1.64 4.62 10.19
CA ASN A 66 -1.56 5.99 10.71
C ASN A 66 -0.12 6.54 10.79
N ASP A 67 0.89 5.68 10.89
CA ASP A 67 2.29 6.07 10.85
C ASP A 67 2.78 6.37 9.41
N LEU A 68 2.27 5.67 8.40
CA LEU A 68 2.57 5.94 6.98
C LEU A 68 1.93 7.24 6.48
N ILE A 69 0.68 7.55 6.87
CA ILE A 69 0.02 8.84 6.61
C ILE A 69 0.93 9.99 7.10
N LYS A 70 1.56 9.83 8.27
CA LYS A 70 2.46 10.86 8.82
C LYS A 70 3.78 10.97 8.06
N ALA A 71 4.26 9.88 7.46
CA ALA A 71 5.56 9.84 6.81
C ALA A 71 5.49 10.40 5.39
N SER A 72 4.57 9.89 4.57
CA SER A 72 4.52 10.23 3.14
C SER A 72 3.29 9.73 2.39
N ALA A 73 2.39 8.97 3.03
CA ALA A 73 1.21 8.44 2.33
C ALA A 73 0.08 9.46 2.29
N LYS A 74 -0.66 9.49 1.18
CA LYS A 74 -1.83 10.36 1.02
C LYS A 74 -3.03 9.73 1.70
N LEU A 75 -3.67 10.47 2.59
CA LEU A 75 -4.93 10.04 3.21
C LEU A 75 -6.03 10.05 2.15
N VAL A 76 -6.78 8.94 2.06
CA VAL A 76 -7.98 8.83 1.21
C VAL A 76 -9.14 8.27 2.02
N ASP A 77 -10.32 8.80 1.76
CA ASP A 77 -11.58 8.44 2.44
C ASP A 77 -12.65 7.93 1.47
N SER A 78 -12.42 8.04 0.16
CA SER A 78 -13.32 7.60 -0.90
C SER A 78 -12.55 7.11 -2.13
N PRO A 79 -13.14 6.23 -2.96
CA PRO A 79 -12.58 5.84 -4.24
C PRO A 79 -12.37 7.04 -5.18
N GLU A 80 -13.23 8.04 -5.12
CA GLU A 80 -13.16 9.26 -5.93
C GLU A 80 -11.85 10.02 -5.65
N SER A 81 -11.49 10.17 -4.37
CA SER A 81 -10.22 10.79 -3.95
C SER A 81 -9.00 10.09 -4.56
N VAL A 82 -9.02 8.75 -4.66
CA VAL A 82 -7.95 7.96 -5.29
C VAL A 82 -7.90 8.22 -6.80
N ILE A 83 -9.06 8.22 -7.46
CA ILE A 83 -9.15 8.43 -8.91
C ILE A 83 -8.62 9.83 -9.26
N GLU A 84 -9.08 10.87 -8.55
CA GLU A 84 -8.67 12.26 -8.77
C GLU A 84 -7.15 12.43 -8.72
N GLU A 85 -6.49 11.77 -7.76
CA GLU A 85 -5.03 11.78 -7.61
C GLU A 85 -4.31 11.02 -8.73
N LEU A 86 -4.91 9.98 -9.29
CA LEU A 86 -4.33 9.17 -10.38
C LEU A 86 -4.61 9.75 -11.78
N LEU A 87 -5.62 10.62 -11.94
CA LEU A 87 -5.96 11.24 -13.23
C LEU A 87 -4.77 11.93 -13.94
N PRO A 88 -3.87 12.67 -13.25
CA PRO A 88 -2.71 13.28 -13.91
C PRO A 88 -1.75 12.25 -14.53
N ALA A 89 -1.65 11.05 -13.94
CA ALA A 89 -0.77 9.98 -14.42
C ALA A 89 -1.39 9.15 -15.57
N LEU A 90 -2.68 9.32 -15.84
CA LEU A 90 -3.43 8.61 -16.89
C LEU A 90 -3.51 9.38 -18.22
N ARG A 91 -2.84 10.53 -18.33
CA ARG A 91 -2.85 11.39 -19.53
C ARG A 91 -1.75 11.04 -20.53
#